data_AF-A0A350R3G1-F1
#
_entry.id   AF-A0A350R3G1-F1
#
_cell.length_a   1.000
_cell.length_b   1.000
_cell.length_c   1.000
_cell.angle_alpha   90.00
_cell.angle_beta   90.00
_cell.angle_gamma   90.00
#
_symmetry.space_group_name_H-M   'P 1'
#
loop_
_entity.id
_entity.type
_entity.pdbx_description
1 polymer ?
#
loop_
_entity_poly.entity_id
_entity_poly.type
_entity_poly.pdbx_seq_one_letter_code
_entity_poly.pdbx_strand_id
1 'polypeptide(L)' 'MDNRKIYPELGLFIYKIIDASGKTHQEIADIIGVELRTVNYFCTGQRKPNQINLLRLLKATNAKVEEIPF' A
#
# COMPACT_ATOMS: atom_id res chain seq x y z
N MET A 1 -22.70 -6.57 12.51
CA MET A 1 -21.25 -6.75 12.63
C MET A 1 -20.66 -6.66 11.24
N ASP A 2 -19.70 -5.77 11.05
CA ASP A 2 -19.10 -5.52 9.74
C ASP A 2 -18.05 -6.60 9.46
N ASN A 3 -18.37 -7.60 8.63
CA ASN A 3 -17.48 -8.70 8.24
C ASN A 3 -16.40 -8.25 7.24
N ARG A 4 -15.90 -7.01 7.36
CA ARG A 4 -14.84 -6.51 6.49
C ARG A 4 -13.52 -7.20 6.82
N LYS A 5 -13.05 -8.02 5.89
CA LYS A 5 -11.73 -8.65 5.96
C LYS A 5 -10.64 -7.57 5.99
N ILE A 6 -9.86 -7.55 7.07
CA ILE A 6 -8.69 -6.67 7.24
C ILE A 6 -7.44 -7.48 6.86
N TYR A 7 -6.45 -6.81 6.27
CA TYR A 7 -5.17 -7.38 5.84
C TYR A 7 -4.03 -6.71 6.63
N PRO A 8 -3.87 -7.00 7.94
CA PRO A 8 -3.00 -6.24 8.82
C PRO A 8 -1.52 -6.32 8.41
N GLU A 9 -1.04 -7.52 8.05
CA GLU A 9 0.35 -7.72 7.63
C GLU A 9 0.67 -7.01 6.31
N LEU A 10 -0.23 -7.13 5.32
CA LEU A 10 -0.10 -6.42 4.05
C LEU A 10 -0.14 -4.90 4.26
N GLY A 11 -1.00 -4.40 5.15
CA GLY A 11 -1.09 -2.98 5.44
C GLY A 11 0.19 -2.44 6.09
N LEU A 12 0.71 -3.16 7.09
CA LEU A 12 1.98 -2.82 7.73
C LEU A 12 3.14 -2.86 6.73
N PHE A 13 3.16 -3.85 5.84
CA PHE A 13 4.15 -3.93 4.76
C PHE A 13 4.09 -2.69 3.86
N ILE A 14 2.90 -2.33 3.37
CA ILE A 14 2.71 -1.16 2.49
C ILE A 14 3.15 0.13 3.20
N TYR A 15 2.80 0.30 4.47
CA TYR A 15 3.26 1.45 5.26
C TYR A 15 4.79 1.52 5.32
N LYS A 16 5.45 0.39 5.65
CA LYS A 16 6.91 0.33 5.78
C LYS A 16 7.64 0.63 4.48
N ILE A 17 7.17 0.11 3.33
CA ILE A 17 7.83 0.40 2.05
C ILE A 17 7.66 1.85 1.63
N ILE A 18 6.54 2.49 1.98
CA ILE A 18 6.34 3.92 1.71
C ILE A 18 7.30 4.75 2.58
N ASP A 19 7.34 4.48 3.88
CA ASP A 19 8.23 5.14 4.85
C ASP A 19 9.70 4.99 4.43
N ALA A 20 10.15 3.77 4.11
CA ALA A 20 11.49 3.49 3.64
C ALA A 20 11.83 4.18 2.30
N SER A 21 10.84 4.49 1.47
CA SER A 21 11.05 5.18 0.19
C SER A 21 11.27 6.69 0.33
N GLY A 22 11.09 7.26 1.54
CA GLY A 22 11.19 8.69 1.82
C GLY A 22 10.05 9.52 1.24
N LYS A 23 8.98 8.88 0.74
CA LYS A 23 7.82 9.55 0.13
C LYS A 23 6.67 9.64 1.12
N THR A 24 5.93 10.73 1.04
CA THR A 24 4.66 10.90 1.72
C THR A 24 3.58 10.02 1.08
N HIS A 25 2.51 9.76 1.84
CA HIS A 25 1.35 9.05 1.30
C HIS A 25 0.69 9.81 0.14
N GLN A 26 0.78 11.15 0.11
CA GLN A 26 0.24 11.97 -0.98
C GLN A 26 1.05 11.78 -2.26
N GLU A 27 2.39 11.85 -2.18
CA GLU A 27 3.24 11.61 -3.36
C GLU A 27 3.02 10.20 -3.94
N ILE A 28 2.85 9.20 -3.08
CA ILE A 28 2.50 7.84 -3.53
C ILE A 28 1.13 7.82 -4.22
N ALA A 29 0.14 8.48 -3.65
CA ALA A 29 -1.21 8.56 -4.22
C ALA A 29 -1.17 9.18 -5.63
N ASP A 30 -0.42 10.26 -5.79
CA ASP A 30 -0.21 10.95 -7.06
C ASP A 30 0.53 10.06 -8.08
N ILE A 31 1.58 9.35 -7.65
CA ILE A 31 2.35 8.43 -8.52
C ILE A 31 1.48 7.26 -9.02
N ILE A 32 0.69 6.64 -8.13
CA ILE A 32 -0.08 5.44 -8.49
C ILE A 32 -1.46 5.76 -9.07
N GLY A 33 -1.87 7.04 -9.03
CA GLY A 33 -3.11 7.56 -9.61
C GLY A 33 -4.35 7.22 -8.79
N VAL A 34 -4.29 7.36 -7.47
CA VAL A 34 -5.43 7.13 -6.56
C VAL A 34 -5.56 8.28 -5.55
N GLU A 35 -6.67 8.33 -4.81
CA GLU A 35 -6.81 9.30 -3.72
C GLU A 35 -5.94 8.94 -2.50
N LEU A 36 -5.47 9.95 -1.75
CA LEU A 36 -4.75 9.78 -0.49
C LEU A 36 -5.48 8.84 0.49
N ARG A 37 -6.81 8.94 0.57
CA ARG A 37 -7.63 8.06 1.40
C ARG A 37 -7.46 6.59 1.02
N THR A 38 -7.32 6.30 -0.27
CA THR A 38 -7.11 4.93 -0.76
C THR A 38 -5.76 4.39 -0.32
N VAL A 39 -4.70 5.21 -0.36
CA VAL A 39 -3.38 4.84 0.18
C VAL A 39 -3.46 4.58 1.68
N ASN A 40 -4.13 5.45 2.43
CA ASN A 40 -4.31 5.26 3.87
C ASN A 40 -5.06 3.95 4.19
N TYR A 41 -6.08 3.58 3.41
CA TYR A 41 -6.75 2.29 3.56
C TYR A 41 -5.89 1.08 3.20
N PHE A 42 -4.92 1.25 2.30
CA PHE A 42 -3.91 0.22 2.04
C PHE A 42 -3.01 0.08 3.26
N CYS A 43 -2.45 1.18 3.80
CA CYS A 43 -1.56 1.16 4.97
C CYS A 43 -2.22 0.60 6.24
N THR A 44 -3.53 0.81 6.43
CA THR A 44 -4.26 0.23 7.57
C THR A 44 -4.72 -1.21 7.34
N GLY A 45 -4.53 -1.75 6.13
CA GLY A 45 -5.02 -3.08 5.75
C GLY A 45 -6.55 -3.15 5.61
N GLN A 46 -7.28 -2.04 5.74
CA GLN A 46 -8.73 -1.98 5.56
C GLN A 46 -9.15 -2.27 4.11
N ARG A 47 -8.24 -2.05 3.16
CA ARG A 47 -8.43 -2.38 1.75
C ARG A 47 -7.18 -3.05 1.20
N LYS A 48 -7.36 -4.17 0.51
CA LYS A 48 -6.29 -4.78 -0.30
C LYS A 48 -6.14 -4.01 -1.62
N PRO A 49 -4.93 -3.55 -2.00
CA PRO A 49 -4.70 -3.02 -3.34
C PRO A 49 -4.94 -4.12 -4.38
N ASN A 50 -5.51 -3.75 -5.53
CA ASN A 50 -5.54 -4.66 -6.68
C ASN A 50 -4.11 -4.87 -7.20
N GLN A 51 -3.94 -5.85 -8.10
CA GLN A 51 -2.62 -6.20 -8.63
C GLN A 51 -1.90 -5.02 -9.29
N ILE A 52 -2.63 -4.18 -10.03
CA ILE A 52 -2.07 -3.00 -10.71
C ILE A 52 -1.51 -1.99 -9.68
N ASN A 53 -2.30 -1.66 -8.66
CA ASN A 53 -1.88 -0.72 -7.62
C ASN A 53 -0.72 -1.27 -6.79
N LEU A 54 -0.72 -2.59 -6.51
CA LEU A 54 0.39 -3.23 -5.82
C LEU A 54 1.68 -3.14 -6.64
N LEU A 55 1.66 -3.47 -7.93
CA LEU A 55 2.83 -3.34 -8.81
C LEU A 55 3.32 -1.89 -8.92
N ARG A 56 2.40 -0.92 -8.98
CA ARG A 56 2.74 0.51 -8.98
C ARG A 56 3.37 0.95 -7.66
N LEU A 57 2.86 0.49 -6.52
CA LEU A 57 3.43 0.75 -5.20
C LEU A 57 4.87 0.22 -5.10
N LEU A 58 5.09 -1.04 -5.49
CA LEU A 58 6.41 -1.65 -5.49
C LEU A 58 7.39 -0.85 -6.35
N LYS A 59 6.98 -0.45 -7.57
CA LYS A 59 7.80 0.39 -8.45
C LYS A 59 8.09 1.77 -7.85
N ALA A 60 7.12 2.42 -7.23
CA ALA A 60 7.25 3.77 -6.65
C ALA A 60 8.16 3.79 -5.39
N THR A 61 8.18 2.68 -4.66
CA THR A 61 8.92 2.51 -3.41
C THR A 61 10.24 1.76 -3.59
N ASN A 62 10.50 1.22 -4.79
CA ASN A 62 11.63 0.33 -5.09
C ASN A 62 11.63 -0.95 -4.23
N ALA A 63 10.46 -1.38 -3.74
CA ALA A 63 10.27 -2.64 -3.05
C ALA A 63 10.14 -3.80 -4.05
N LYS A 64 10.56 -4.99 -3.64
CA LYS A 64 10.53 -6.20 -4.46
C LYS A 64 9.35 -7.09 -4.13
N VAL A 65 8.98 -7.93 -5.09
CA VAL A 65 7.82 -8.83 -4.97
C VAL A 65 8.06 -9.90 -3.88
N GLU A 66 9.31 -10.31 -3.69
CA GLU A 66 9.69 -11.32 -2.70
C GLU A 66 9.55 -10.82 -1.25
N GLU A 67 9.38 -9.51 -1.03
CA GLU A 67 9.21 -8.90 0.29
C GLU A 67 7.75 -8.86 0.75
N ILE A 68 6.80 -9.21 -0.13
CA ILE A 68 5.37 -9.22 0.19
C ILE A 68 5.08 -10.34 1.21
N PRO A 69 4.36 -10.05 2.31
CA PRO A 69 3.95 -11.08 3.26
C PRO A 69 2.85 -11.95 2.64
N PHE A 70 3.21 -13.18 2.23
CA PHE A 70 2.31 -14.21 1.70
C PHE A 70 1.88 -15.19 2.79
#